data_AF-A0A957H906-F1
#
_entry.id   AF-A0A957H906-F1
#
_cell.length_a   1.000
_cell.length_b   1.000
_cell.length_c   1.000
_cell.angle_alpha   90.00
_cell.angle_beta   90.00
_cell.angle_gamma   90.00
#
_symmetry.space_group_name_H-M   'P 1'
#
loop_
_entity.id
_entity.type
_entity.pdbx_description
1 polymer ?
#
loop_
_entity_poly.entity_id
_entity_poly.type
_entity_poly.pdbx_seq_one_letter_code
_entity_poly.pdbx_strand_id
1 'polypeptide(L)'
;WAAKKALWLPRFQAVQQFLSDITRTKPLLDSLNKRMLFSPLTRILSNQAVKQGWRRELPRLTEAVPGDAFADLVRQGTLFEDWVEKQHGVQSHRLQWYLIQNQFPGTALALYKEMVHDDWEQTNGRKMWDLVVDSTSSEDDHDFTHPATLERYLNENYQASPRWRNRLASEIQSGADNYQAMKGQLFNQALAQEKDDKPDGPVQANDGRWAGWKKSGNVWRPTIYYPN
;
A
#
# COMPACT_ATOMS: atom_id res chain seq x y z
N TRP A 1 -10.38 -15.34 -21.61
CA TRP A 1 -10.64 -15.39 -20.15
C TRP A 1 -10.08 -16.65 -19.48
N ALA A 2 -10.51 -17.86 -19.84
CA ALA A 2 -10.07 -19.11 -19.19
C ALA A 2 -8.54 -19.30 -19.14
N ALA A 3 -7.83 -19.03 -20.24
CA ALA A 3 -6.35 -19.12 -20.28
C ALA A 3 -5.67 -18.12 -19.33
N LYS A 4 -6.24 -16.93 -19.14
CA LYS A 4 -5.73 -15.90 -18.22
C LYS A 4 -5.93 -16.30 -16.76
N LYS A 5 -7.13 -16.80 -16.42
CA LYS A 5 -7.43 -17.39 -15.11
C LYS A 5 -6.48 -18.55 -14.78
N ALA A 6 -6.28 -19.47 -15.72
CA ALA A 6 -5.36 -20.61 -15.56
C ALA A 6 -3.89 -20.19 -15.33
N LEU A 7 -3.46 -19.07 -15.92
CA LEU A 7 -2.11 -18.54 -15.75
C LEU A 7 -1.91 -17.84 -14.39
N TRP A 8 -2.86 -17.01 -13.99
CA TRP A 8 -2.67 -16.06 -12.88
C TRP A 8 -3.23 -16.53 -11.54
N LEU A 9 -4.36 -17.24 -11.52
CA LEU A 9 -4.96 -17.68 -10.26
C LEU A 9 -4.02 -18.55 -9.41
N PRO A 10 -3.30 -19.55 -9.97
CA PRO A 10 -2.36 -20.33 -9.17
C PRO A 10 -1.24 -19.48 -8.57
N ARG A 11 -0.84 -18.40 -9.24
CA ARG A 11 0.20 -17.50 -8.76
C ARG A 11 -0.30 -16.60 -7.63
N PHE A 12 -1.52 -16.09 -7.75
CA PHE A 12 -2.16 -15.34 -6.67
C PHE A 12 -2.42 -16.21 -5.44
N GLN A 13 -2.89 -17.44 -5.64
CA GLN A 13 -3.04 -18.41 -4.56
C GLN A 13 -1.71 -18.72 -3.89
N ALA A 14 -0.62 -18.91 -4.66
CA ALA A 14 0.71 -19.12 -4.10
C ALA A 14 1.21 -17.92 -3.28
N VAL A 15 0.90 -16.69 -3.70
CA VAL A 15 1.19 -15.47 -2.93
C VAL A 15 0.40 -15.44 -1.63
N GLN A 16 -0.91 -15.69 -1.69
CA GLN A 16 -1.78 -15.71 -0.53
C GLN A 16 -1.29 -16.75 0.49
N GLN A 17 -1.08 -17.99 0.06
CA GLN A 17 -0.53 -19.08 0.89
C GLN A 17 0.82 -18.73 1.50
N PHE A 18 1.68 -18.02 0.75
CA PHE A 18 2.96 -17.58 1.28
C PHE A 18 2.80 -16.50 2.35
N LEU A 19 1.96 -15.48 2.12
CA LEU A 19 1.73 -14.41 3.09
C LEU A 19 1.06 -14.91 4.37
N SER A 20 0.22 -15.94 4.27
CA SER A 20 -0.41 -16.58 5.42
C SER A 20 0.48 -17.62 6.12
N ASP A 21 1.71 -17.85 5.65
CA ASP A 21 2.65 -18.82 6.24
C ASP A 21 3.82 -18.13 6.94
N ILE A 22 3.69 -17.98 8.26
CA ILE A 22 4.71 -17.35 9.10
C ILE A 22 6.07 -18.04 9.03
N THR A 23 6.10 -19.35 8.84
CA THR A 23 7.35 -20.11 8.80
C THR A 23 8.20 -19.71 7.59
N ARG A 24 7.54 -19.21 6.54
CA ARG A 24 8.17 -18.74 5.29
C ARG A 24 8.41 -17.23 5.28
N THR A 25 7.54 -16.43 5.86
CA THR A 25 7.68 -14.96 5.88
C THR A 25 8.65 -14.48 6.97
N LYS A 26 8.65 -15.11 8.15
CA LYS A 26 9.49 -14.71 9.29
C LYS A 26 10.99 -14.64 8.97
N PRO A 27 11.62 -15.62 8.27
CA PRO A 27 13.03 -15.52 7.93
C PRO A 27 13.39 -14.27 7.11
N LEU A 28 12.47 -13.82 6.25
CA LEU A 28 12.66 -12.61 5.45
C LEU A 28 12.52 -11.34 6.30
N LEU A 29 11.60 -11.33 7.26
CA LEU A 29 11.44 -10.25 8.24
C LEU A 29 12.66 -10.18 9.19
N ASP A 30 13.17 -11.31 9.66
CA ASP A 30 14.38 -11.39 10.48
C ASP A 30 15.61 -10.85 9.73
N SER A 31 15.76 -11.22 8.45
CA SER A 31 16.80 -10.68 7.56
C SER A 31 16.65 -9.16 7.36
N LEU A 32 15.42 -8.68 7.13
CA LEU A 32 15.14 -7.25 7.01
C LEU A 32 15.50 -6.49 8.28
N ASN A 33 15.12 -7.00 9.45
CA ASN A 33 15.44 -6.43 10.75
C ASN A 33 16.96 -6.31 10.96
N LYS A 34 17.74 -7.34 10.59
CA LYS A 34 19.21 -7.27 10.61
C LYS A 34 19.76 -6.18 9.70
N ARG A 35 19.23 -6.03 8.48
CA ARG A 35 19.64 -4.98 7.53
C ARG A 35 19.33 -3.58 8.06
N MET A 36 18.25 -3.44 8.83
CA MET A 36 17.83 -2.17 9.41
C MET A 36 18.78 -1.62 10.50
N LEU A 37 19.69 -2.45 11.01
CA LEU A 37 20.79 -2.01 11.86
C LEU A 37 21.74 -1.04 11.13
N PHE A 38 21.79 -1.11 9.80
CA PHE A 38 22.76 -0.38 8.97
C PHE A 38 22.11 0.61 7.99
N SER A 39 20.82 0.46 7.68
CA SER A 39 20.11 1.34 6.75
C SER A 39 18.66 1.56 7.19
N PRO A 40 18.06 2.75 6.98
CA PRO A 40 16.63 2.96 7.20
C PRO A 40 15.77 2.00 6.36
N LEU A 41 14.60 1.60 6.89
CA LEU A 41 13.65 0.70 6.21
C LEU A 41 13.28 1.23 4.84
N THR A 42 12.82 2.47 4.78
CA THR A 42 12.41 3.13 3.54
C THR A 42 13.50 3.08 2.47
N ARG A 43 14.78 3.26 2.85
CA ARG A 43 15.91 3.13 1.93
C ARG A 43 16.13 1.68 1.47
N ILE A 44 16.00 0.71 2.37
CA ILE A 44 16.12 -0.72 2.04
C ILE A 44 15.04 -1.12 1.02
N LEU A 45 13.78 -0.78 1.31
CA LEU A 45 12.64 -1.09 0.46
C LEU A 45 12.77 -0.40 -0.91
N SER A 46 13.05 0.90 -0.94
CA SER A 46 13.19 1.64 -2.21
C SER A 46 14.34 1.14 -3.08
N ASN A 47 15.50 0.84 -2.50
CA ASN A 47 16.63 0.30 -3.26
C ASN A 47 16.31 -1.07 -3.85
N GLN A 48 15.61 -1.92 -3.09
CA GLN A 48 15.22 -3.25 -3.55
C GLN A 48 14.12 -3.19 -4.62
N ALA A 49 13.17 -2.26 -4.49
CA ALA A 49 12.13 -2.03 -5.48
C ALA A 49 12.74 -1.51 -6.80
N VAL A 50 13.60 -0.48 -6.76
CA VAL A 50 14.22 0.07 -7.98
C VAL A 50 15.04 -0.99 -8.73
N LYS A 51 15.79 -1.84 -8.01
CA LYS A 51 16.55 -2.95 -8.62
C LYS A 51 15.67 -3.94 -9.38
N GLN A 52 14.37 -3.95 -9.11
CA GLN A 52 13.42 -4.93 -9.67
C GLN A 52 12.35 -4.30 -10.55
N GLY A 53 12.65 -3.10 -11.06
CA GLY A 53 11.86 -2.46 -12.10
C GLY A 53 10.63 -1.70 -11.61
N TRP A 54 10.47 -1.57 -10.29
CA TRP A 54 9.45 -0.70 -9.71
C TRP A 54 9.81 0.77 -9.95
N ARG A 55 8.80 1.64 -10.03
CA ARG A 55 9.04 3.08 -10.15
C ARG A 55 9.74 3.63 -8.90
N ARG A 56 10.58 4.64 -9.12
CA ARG A 56 11.31 5.33 -8.04
C ARG A 56 10.42 6.28 -7.23
N GLU A 57 9.37 6.80 -7.86
CA GLU A 57 8.38 7.64 -7.20
C GLU A 57 7.72 6.85 -6.06
N LEU A 58 7.54 7.51 -4.91
CA LEU A 58 6.95 6.90 -3.72
C LEU A 58 5.75 7.75 -3.26
N PRO A 59 4.57 7.54 -3.86
CA PRO A 59 3.33 8.15 -3.41
C PRO A 59 2.98 7.90 -1.97
N ARG A 60 2.32 8.89 -1.37
CA ARG A 60 1.61 8.77 -0.10
C ARG A 60 0.12 8.75 -0.37
N LEU A 61 -0.55 7.65 -0.01
CA LEU A 61 -2.00 7.52 -0.09
C LEU A 61 -2.60 8.00 1.22
N THR A 62 -3.02 9.25 1.25
CA THR A 62 -3.50 9.89 2.47
C THR A 62 -4.99 9.62 2.71
N GLU A 63 -5.77 9.48 1.66
CA GLU A 63 -7.19 9.14 1.77
C GLU A 63 -7.53 7.97 0.86
N ALA A 64 -8.75 7.44 1.03
CA ALA A 64 -9.30 6.48 0.09
C ALA A 64 -9.38 7.12 -1.30
N VAL A 65 -8.47 6.72 -2.17
CA VAL A 65 -8.38 7.17 -3.57
C VAL A 65 -9.42 6.45 -4.43
N PRO A 66 -9.91 7.07 -5.52
CA PRO A 66 -10.82 6.40 -6.43
C PRO A 66 -10.18 5.11 -6.98
N GLY A 67 -10.97 4.05 -7.12
CA GLY A 67 -10.46 2.73 -7.52
C GLY A 67 -9.70 2.73 -8.86
N ASP A 68 -10.09 3.59 -9.80
CA ASP A 68 -9.42 3.71 -11.10
C ASP A 68 -8.04 4.39 -10.96
N ALA A 69 -7.94 5.46 -10.16
CA ALA A 69 -6.68 6.14 -9.88
C ALA A 69 -5.68 5.22 -9.14
N PHE A 70 -6.20 4.42 -8.19
CA PHE A 70 -5.43 3.38 -7.53
C PHE A 70 -4.93 2.33 -8.53
N ALA A 71 -5.82 1.80 -9.37
CA ALA A 71 -5.48 0.81 -10.38
C ALA A 71 -4.40 1.31 -11.35
N ASP A 72 -4.48 2.57 -11.77
CA ASP A 72 -3.49 3.17 -12.68
C ASP A 72 -2.09 3.24 -12.05
N LEU A 73 -1.98 3.58 -10.77
CA LEU A 73 -0.70 3.57 -10.08
C LEU A 73 -0.12 2.17 -9.92
N VAL A 74 -0.96 1.20 -9.60
CA VAL A 74 -0.55 -0.19 -9.51
C VAL A 74 -0.08 -0.70 -10.89
N ARG A 75 -0.82 -0.42 -11.97
CA ARG A 75 -0.43 -0.78 -13.36
C ARG A 75 0.89 -0.14 -13.80
N GLN A 76 1.18 1.07 -13.31
CA GLN A 76 2.45 1.74 -13.56
C GLN A 76 3.64 1.08 -12.82
N GLY A 77 3.38 0.23 -11.83
CA GLY A 77 4.42 -0.40 -11.00
C GLY A 77 4.94 0.52 -9.91
N THR A 78 4.07 1.36 -9.36
CA THR A 78 4.42 2.36 -8.36
C THR A 78 4.00 1.90 -6.97
N LEU A 79 4.96 1.53 -6.12
CA LEU A 79 4.70 1.31 -4.70
C LEU A 79 4.31 2.62 -4.01
N PHE A 80 3.55 2.53 -2.93
CA PHE A 80 3.06 3.69 -2.18
C PHE A 80 3.16 3.46 -0.67
N GLU A 81 3.14 4.56 0.08
CA GLU A 81 2.94 4.57 1.53
C GLU A 81 1.45 4.66 1.82
N ASP A 82 0.94 3.77 2.68
CA ASP A 82 -0.48 3.65 3.01
C ASP A 82 -0.81 4.41 4.29
N TRP A 83 -1.25 5.66 4.12
CA TRP A 83 -1.65 6.54 5.22
C TRP A 83 -3.17 6.55 5.43
N VAL A 84 -3.92 5.67 4.75
CA VAL A 84 -5.39 5.71 4.74
C VAL A 84 -5.96 5.31 6.09
N GLU A 85 -5.42 4.23 6.69
CA GLU A 85 -5.91 3.69 7.97
C GLU A 85 -4.80 3.57 9.01
N LYS A 86 -5.08 4.06 10.23
CA LYS A 86 -4.12 4.00 11.36
C LYS A 86 -3.69 2.57 11.70
N GLN A 87 -4.57 1.60 11.49
CA GLN A 87 -4.32 0.21 11.85
C GLN A 87 -3.49 -0.55 10.81
N HIS A 88 -3.41 -0.05 9.57
CA HIS A 88 -2.80 -0.78 8.47
C HIS A 88 -1.28 -0.59 8.40
N GLY A 89 -0.72 0.43 9.06
CA GLY A 89 0.72 0.72 9.06
C GLY A 89 1.20 1.26 7.71
N VAL A 90 1.91 2.40 7.74
CA VAL A 90 2.34 3.16 6.54
C VAL A 90 3.09 2.33 5.50
N GLN A 91 3.85 1.34 5.96
CA GLN A 91 4.75 0.55 5.15
C GLN A 91 4.24 -0.87 4.87
N SER A 92 3.06 -1.25 5.34
CA SER A 92 2.63 -2.66 5.34
C SER A 92 2.49 -3.23 3.95
N HIS A 93 1.86 -2.53 3.01
CA HIS A 93 1.82 -2.99 1.62
C HIS A 93 3.21 -3.07 0.98
N ARG A 94 4.11 -2.13 1.29
CA ARG A 94 5.50 -2.20 0.79
C ARG A 94 6.27 -3.36 1.38
N LEU A 95 6.01 -3.70 2.64
CA LEU A 95 6.59 -4.86 3.32
C LEU A 95 6.03 -6.17 2.75
N GLN A 96 4.72 -6.28 2.53
CA GLN A 96 4.13 -7.42 1.82
C GLN A 96 4.78 -7.61 0.45
N TRP A 97 4.90 -6.54 -0.35
CA TRP A 97 5.54 -6.63 -1.67
C TRP A 97 7.04 -6.90 -1.61
N TYR A 98 7.74 -6.43 -0.57
CA TYR A 98 9.10 -6.86 -0.28
C TYR A 98 9.17 -8.37 -0.03
N LEU A 99 8.29 -8.92 0.82
CA LEU A 99 8.24 -10.36 1.10
C LEU A 99 7.96 -11.16 -0.17
N ILE A 100 6.93 -10.77 -0.92
CA ILE A 100 6.54 -11.40 -2.20
C ILE A 100 7.72 -11.37 -3.18
N GLN A 101 8.40 -10.23 -3.30
CA GLN A 101 9.52 -10.10 -4.22
C GLN A 101 10.71 -11.01 -3.86
N ASN A 102 10.99 -11.21 -2.57
CA ASN A 102 12.06 -12.13 -2.17
C ASN A 102 11.67 -13.60 -2.42
N GLN A 103 10.39 -13.95 -2.28
CA GLN A 103 9.90 -15.31 -2.49
C GLN A 103 9.66 -15.65 -3.98
N PHE A 104 9.24 -14.67 -4.78
CA PHE A 104 8.88 -14.80 -6.19
C PHE A 104 9.70 -13.81 -7.05
N PRO A 105 11.03 -13.98 -7.10
CA PRO A 105 11.91 -13.05 -7.82
C PRO A 105 11.57 -13.03 -9.32
N GLY A 106 11.54 -11.83 -9.90
CA GLY A 106 11.25 -11.63 -11.32
C GLY A 106 9.78 -11.68 -11.73
N THR A 107 8.86 -12.11 -10.85
CA THR A 107 7.41 -12.15 -11.16
C THR A 107 6.57 -11.22 -10.29
N ALA A 108 7.08 -10.75 -9.15
CA ALA A 108 6.35 -9.88 -8.22
C ALA A 108 5.77 -8.62 -8.88
N LEU A 109 6.55 -7.89 -9.69
CA LEU A 109 6.06 -6.70 -10.39
C LEU A 109 4.92 -7.02 -11.38
N ALA A 110 5.00 -8.16 -12.06
CA ALA A 110 3.95 -8.58 -12.98
C ALA A 110 2.67 -8.98 -12.23
N LEU A 111 2.81 -9.69 -11.10
CA LEU A 111 1.70 -10.01 -10.21
C LEU A 111 1.03 -8.75 -9.66
N TYR A 112 1.82 -7.79 -9.19
CA TYR A 112 1.35 -6.50 -8.69
C TYR A 112 0.44 -5.80 -9.70
N LYS A 113 0.91 -5.63 -10.93
CA LYS A 113 0.16 -4.97 -12.00
C LYS A 113 -1.11 -5.73 -12.39
N GLU A 114 -1.06 -7.05 -12.36
CA GLU A 114 -2.18 -7.90 -12.75
C GLU A 114 -3.33 -7.87 -11.73
N MET A 115 -3.06 -7.66 -10.44
CA MET A 115 -4.10 -7.68 -9.38
C MET A 115 -5.20 -6.64 -9.53
N VAL A 116 -4.95 -5.56 -10.27
CA VAL A 116 -5.91 -4.46 -10.51
C VAL A 116 -6.49 -4.48 -11.93
N HIS A 117 -6.28 -5.56 -12.67
CA HIS A 117 -6.82 -5.70 -14.01
C HIS A 117 -8.36 -5.79 -13.98
N ASP A 118 -9.03 -5.07 -14.88
CA ASP A 118 -10.50 -4.93 -14.87
C ASP A 118 -11.24 -6.24 -15.17
N ASP A 119 -10.62 -7.14 -15.94
CA ASP A 119 -11.12 -8.49 -16.16
C ASP A 119 -11.39 -9.29 -14.87
N TRP A 120 -10.73 -8.99 -13.74
CA TRP A 120 -11.00 -9.69 -12.48
C TRP A 120 -12.40 -9.36 -11.96
N GLU A 121 -13.31 -10.31 -12.19
CA GLU A 121 -14.67 -10.30 -11.63
C GLU A 121 -14.60 -10.03 -10.11
N GLN A 122 -15.33 -9.00 -9.66
CA GLN A 122 -15.47 -8.73 -8.24
C GLN A 122 -16.24 -9.88 -7.60
N THR A 123 -15.61 -10.62 -6.71
CA THR A 123 -16.30 -11.64 -5.92
C THR A 123 -16.76 -10.97 -4.63
N ASN A 124 -18.08 -10.87 -4.41
CA ASN A 124 -18.64 -10.16 -3.26
C ASN A 124 -18.16 -8.69 -3.12
N GLY A 125 -17.96 -8.01 -4.25
CA GLY A 125 -17.45 -6.63 -4.28
C GLY A 125 -15.95 -6.49 -4.02
N ARG A 126 -15.19 -7.59 -3.87
CA ARG A 126 -13.74 -7.58 -3.67
C ARG A 126 -12.98 -7.83 -4.97
N LYS A 127 -11.93 -7.05 -5.22
CA LYS A 127 -10.94 -7.24 -6.29
C LYS A 127 -9.84 -8.22 -5.85
N MET A 128 -9.01 -8.65 -6.80
CA MET A 128 -7.88 -9.55 -6.51
C MET A 128 -6.89 -8.95 -5.50
N TRP A 129 -6.70 -7.63 -5.52
CA TRP A 129 -5.93 -6.91 -4.49
C TRP A 129 -6.44 -7.22 -3.07
N ASP A 130 -7.73 -6.99 -2.85
CA ASP A 130 -8.43 -7.19 -1.56
C ASP A 130 -8.40 -8.66 -1.11
N LEU A 131 -8.25 -9.61 -2.03
CA LEU A 131 -8.21 -11.03 -1.67
C LEU A 131 -6.80 -11.50 -1.30
N VAL A 132 -5.76 -10.89 -1.87
CA VAL A 132 -4.38 -11.42 -1.79
C VAL A 132 -3.50 -10.61 -0.84
N VAL A 133 -3.63 -9.28 -0.82
CA VAL A 133 -2.72 -8.39 -0.06
C VAL A 133 -3.45 -7.37 0.82
N ASP A 134 -4.78 -7.33 0.75
CA ASP A 134 -5.61 -6.43 1.57
C ASP A 134 -6.87 -7.14 2.08
N SER A 135 -6.68 -8.37 2.58
CA SER A 135 -7.78 -9.17 3.14
C SER A 135 -8.35 -8.49 4.37
N THR A 136 -9.66 -8.30 4.43
CA THR A 136 -10.35 -7.62 5.55
C THR A 136 -10.85 -8.60 6.62
N SER A 137 -10.51 -9.89 6.53
CA SER A 137 -10.99 -10.91 7.46
C SER A 137 -9.90 -11.95 7.66
N SER A 138 -9.29 -11.95 8.85
CA SER A 138 -8.43 -13.03 9.33
C SER A 138 -8.75 -13.29 10.80
N GLU A 139 -8.87 -14.57 11.16
CA GLU A 139 -8.85 -15.05 12.55
C GLU A 139 -7.43 -15.45 12.99
N ASP A 140 -6.47 -15.47 12.05
CA ASP A 140 -5.08 -15.84 12.27
C ASP A 140 -4.20 -14.59 12.43
N ASP A 141 -3.57 -14.47 13.60
CA ASP A 141 -2.61 -13.42 13.98
C ASP A 141 -1.29 -13.46 13.17
N HIS A 142 -1.15 -14.45 12.31
CA HIS A 142 0.00 -14.64 11.44
C HIS A 142 -0.34 -14.59 9.94
N ASP A 143 -1.57 -14.23 9.61
CA ASP A 143 -1.96 -14.00 8.22
C ASP A 143 -1.54 -12.61 7.73
N PHE A 144 -0.42 -12.53 7.02
CA PHE A 144 0.09 -11.27 6.48
C PHE A 144 -0.54 -10.87 5.15
N THR A 145 -1.62 -11.54 4.71
CA THR A 145 -2.50 -10.97 3.68
C THR A 145 -3.30 -9.79 4.22
N HIS A 146 -3.40 -9.65 5.55
CA HIS A 146 -4.00 -8.51 6.24
C HIS A 146 -2.90 -7.53 6.72
N PRO A 147 -2.86 -6.28 6.22
CA PRO A 147 -1.85 -5.29 6.61
C PRO A 147 -1.78 -5.05 8.12
N ALA A 148 -2.93 -4.93 8.79
CA ALA A 148 -3.00 -4.76 10.23
C ALA A 148 -2.39 -5.91 11.05
N THR A 149 -2.55 -7.16 10.59
CA THR A 149 -1.94 -8.33 11.26
C THR A 149 -0.42 -8.29 11.13
N LEU A 150 0.11 -7.93 9.95
CA LEU A 150 1.54 -7.73 9.76
C LEU A 150 2.08 -6.60 10.67
N GLU A 151 1.40 -5.46 10.73
CA GLU A 151 1.78 -4.33 11.59
C GLU A 151 1.77 -4.74 13.08
N ARG A 152 0.73 -5.45 13.54
CA ARG A 152 0.65 -5.99 14.90
C ARG A 152 1.81 -6.94 15.19
N TYR A 153 2.08 -7.90 14.31
CA TYR A 153 3.19 -8.84 14.45
C TYR A 153 4.54 -8.11 14.55
N LEU A 154 4.78 -7.12 13.69
CA LEU A 154 6.00 -6.34 13.69
C LEU A 154 6.19 -5.57 15.00
N ASN A 155 5.10 -5.02 15.51
CA ASN A 155 5.06 -4.35 16.79
C ASN A 155 5.39 -5.32 17.93
N GLU A 156 4.72 -6.45 18.05
CA GLU A 156 4.93 -7.38 19.16
C GLU A 156 6.33 -8.02 19.15
N ASN A 157 6.85 -8.37 17.96
CA ASN A 157 8.04 -9.21 17.84
C ASN A 157 9.34 -8.42 17.62
N TYR A 158 9.26 -7.16 17.15
CA TYR A 158 10.45 -6.36 16.83
C TYR A 158 10.53 -5.03 17.64
N GLN A 159 9.52 -4.67 18.46
CA GLN A 159 9.56 -3.49 19.36
C GLN A 159 10.68 -3.50 20.42
N ALA A 160 11.30 -4.65 20.69
CA ALA A 160 12.34 -4.78 21.71
C ALA A 160 13.66 -4.09 21.33
N SER A 161 13.88 -3.74 20.06
CA SER A 161 15.05 -2.96 19.63
C SER A 161 14.77 -1.46 19.81
N PRO A 162 15.49 -0.73 20.68
CA PRO A 162 15.33 0.72 20.83
C PRO A 162 15.53 1.49 19.51
N ARG A 163 16.31 0.93 18.58
CA ARG A 163 16.51 1.48 17.23
C ARG A 163 15.32 1.20 16.30
N TRP A 164 14.65 0.06 16.45
CA TRP A 164 13.39 -0.25 15.76
C TRP A 164 12.28 0.65 16.26
N ARG A 165 12.12 0.78 17.58
CA ARG A 165 11.13 1.64 18.23
C ARG A 165 11.29 3.11 17.81
N ASN A 166 12.51 3.65 17.82
CA ASN A 166 12.72 5.06 17.48
C ASN A 166 12.66 5.38 15.98
N ARG A 167 12.75 4.39 15.07
CA ARG A 167 12.68 4.60 13.62
C ARG A 167 11.35 4.22 13.02
N LEU A 168 10.81 3.06 13.43
CA LEU A 168 9.48 2.65 13.01
C LEU A 168 8.42 3.53 13.67
N ALA A 169 8.48 3.83 14.97
CA ALA A 169 7.51 4.75 15.59
C ALA A 169 7.69 6.21 15.15
N SER A 170 8.88 6.66 14.74
CA SER A 170 9.02 8.00 14.13
C SER A 170 8.46 8.05 12.70
N GLU A 171 8.56 6.97 11.94
CA GLU A 171 7.99 6.87 10.59
C GLU A 171 6.49 6.51 10.60
N ILE A 172 6.00 5.79 11.61
CA ILE A 172 4.61 5.29 11.75
C ILE A 172 3.75 6.17 12.66
N GLN A 173 4.21 6.56 13.86
CA GLN A 173 3.37 7.25 14.86
C GLN A 173 3.45 8.78 14.75
N SER A 174 4.65 9.39 14.71
CA SER A 174 4.75 10.84 14.51
C SER A 174 4.32 11.27 13.11
N GLY A 175 4.46 10.37 12.13
CA GLY A 175 3.86 10.54 10.81
C GLY A 175 2.33 10.56 10.89
N ALA A 176 1.71 9.55 11.52
CA ALA A 176 0.26 9.43 11.57
C ALA A 176 -0.42 10.55 12.38
N ASP A 177 0.23 11.01 13.45
CA ASP A 177 -0.28 12.09 14.30
C ASP A 177 -0.09 13.47 13.62
N ASN A 178 1.08 13.74 13.02
CA ASN A 178 1.26 14.92 12.14
C ASN A 178 0.34 14.87 10.93
N TYR A 179 0.04 13.68 10.43
CA TYR A 179 -0.84 13.46 9.31
C TYR A 179 -2.31 13.70 9.66
N GLN A 180 -2.82 13.36 10.84
CA GLN A 180 -4.17 13.77 11.25
C GLN A 180 -4.30 15.30 11.31
N ALA A 181 -3.25 16.00 11.76
CA ALA A 181 -3.22 17.46 11.74
C ALA A 181 -3.17 18.01 10.30
N MET A 182 -2.36 17.42 9.42
CA MET A 182 -2.24 17.82 8.01
C MET A 182 -3.48 17.44 7.19
N LYS A 183 -4.18 16.35 7.53
CA LYS A 183 -5.45 15.92 6.95
C LYS A 183 -6.53 16.98 7.18
N GLY A 184 -6.54 17.64 8.34
CA GLY A 184 -7.42 18.79 8.57
C GLY A 184 -7.12 19.97 7.64
N GLN A 185 -5.84 20.28 7.43
CA GLN A 185 -5.42 21.36 6.51
C GLN A 185 -5.76 21.04 5.05
N LEU A 186 -5.45 19.82 4.63
CA LEU A 186 -5.73 19.28 3.31
C LEU A 186 -7.24 19.17 3.03
N PHE A 187 -8.02 18.74 4.02
CA PHE A 187 -9.48 18.72 3.95
C PHE A 187 -10.05 20.13 3.78
N ASN A 188 -9.53 21.12 4.53
CA ASN A 188 -9.94 22.51 4.38
C ASN A 188 -9.57 23.09 2.99
N GLN A 189 -8.43 22.71 2.43
CA GLN A 189 -8.04 23.08 1.06
C GLN A 189 -8.95 22.42 0.02
N ALA A 190 -9.30 21.15 0.20
CA ALA A 190 -10.22 20.43 -0.69
C ALA A 190 -11.65 21.00 -0.63
N LEU A 191 -12.14 21.39 0.55
CA LEU A 191 -13.42 22.10 0.73
C LEU A 191 -13.44 23.41 -0.06
N ALA A 192 -12.34 24.18 -0.05
CA ALA A 192 -12.24 25.42 -0.81
C ALA A 192 -12.26 25.22 -2.34
N GLN A 193 -12.12 23.99 -2.83
CA GLN A 193 -12.17 23.63 -4.23
C GLN A 193 -13.41 22.81 -4.63
N GLU A 194 -14.42 22.73 -3.76
CA GLU A 194 -15.68 22.06 -4.07
C GLU A 194 -16.33 22.59 -5.35
N LYS A 195 -16.91 21.68 -6.13
CA LYS A 195 -17.64 21.99 -7.37
C LYS A 195 -18.98 21.26 -7.38
N ASP A 196 -20.03 21.93 -7.84
CA ASP A 196 -21.37 21.33 -7.97
C ASP A 196 -21.40 20.26 -9.08
N ASP A 197 -20.65 20.48 -10.15
CA ASP A 197 -20.50 19.54 -11.26
C ASP A 197 -19.13 18.87 -11.26
N LYS A 198 -19.05 17.66 -11.85
CA LYS A 198 -17.79 16.92 -11.97
C LYS A 198 -16.86 17.71 -12.88
N PRO A 199 -15.67 18.14 -12.40
CA PRO A 199 -14.75 18.89 -13.24
C PRO A 199 -14.15 17.99 -14.34
N ASP A 200 -13.97 18.55 -15.53
CA ASP A 200 -13.26 17.89 -16.62
C ASP A 200 -11.75 17.87 -16.31
N GLY A 201 -11.22 16.66 -16.10
CA GLY A 201 -9.80 16.42 -15.83
C GLY A 201 -9.36 16.68 -14.37
N PRO A 202 -8.18 16.18 -13.99
CA PRO A 202 -7.58 16.48 -12.69
C PRO A 202 -7.15 17.96 -12.65
N VAL A 203 -7.50 18.68 -11.58
CA VAL A 203 -7.01 20.05 -11.36
C VAL A 203 -5.67 20.01 -10.61
N GLN A 204 -4.69 20.69 -11.19
CA GLN A 204 -3.32 20.79 -10.71
C GLN A 204 -3.19 21.92 -9.67
N ALA A 205 -2.35 21.72 -8.65
CA ALA A 205 -1.80 22.84 -7.88
C ALA A 205 -0.28 22.94 -8.07
N ASN A 206 0.24 24.15 -7.91
CA ASN A 206 1.60 24.59 -8.22
C ASN A 206 2.72 23.97 -7.36
N ASP A 207 2.39 23.06 -6.45
CA ASP A 207 3.28 22.21 -5.65
C ASP A 207 3.19 20.71 -6.00
N GLY A 208 2.24 20.34 -6.88
CA GLY A 208 2.54 19.39 -7.95
C GLY A 208 2.08 17.94 -7.82
N ARG A 209 0.87 17.64 -7.28
CA ARG A 209 -0.08 16.65 -7.86
C ARG A 209 -1.35 16.40 -7.01
N TRP A 210 -2.46 16.09 -7.69
CA TRP A 210 -3.75 15.58 -7.18
C TRP A 210 -4.17 14.41 -8.10
N ALA A 211 -5.01 13.46 -7.65
CA ALA A 211 -5.29 12.23 -8.42
C ALA A 211 -6.69 12.12 -9.04
N GLY A 212 -7.61 13.03 -8.73
CA GLY A 212 -8.97 12.95 -9.26
C GLY A 212 -9.98 13.71 -8.42
N TRP A 213 -11.25 13.33 -8.57
CA TRP A 213 -12.38 13.93 -7.87
C TRP A 213 -13.26 12.83 -7.28
N LYS A 214 -13.74 13.05 -6.05
CA LYS A 214 -14.69 12.19 -5.34
C LYS A 214 -15.96 12.97 -5.04
N LYS A 215 -17.12 12.36 -5.32
CA LYS A 215 -18.42 12.94 -4.99
C LYS A 215 -18.74 12.70 -3.50
N SER A 216 -19.12 13.76 -2.79
CA SER A 216 -19.53 13.74 -1.39
C SER A 216 -20.84 14.52 -1.25
N GLY A 217 -21.98 13.81 -1.20
CA GLY A 217 -23.29 14.45 -1.30
C GLY A 217 -23.53 15.00 -2.71
N ASN A 218 -23.86 16.29 -2.81
CA ASN A 218 -24.10 16.97 -4.09
C ASN A 218 -22.86 17.62 -4.69
N VAL A 219 -21.72 17.61 -3.98
CA VAL A 219 -20.49 18.30 -4.41
C VAL A 219 -19.38 17.31 -4.76
N TRP A 220 -18.53 17.70 -5.71
CA TRP A 220 -17.29 17.03 -6.05
C TRP A 220 -16.13 17.68 -5.31
N ARG A 221 -15.28 16.84 -4.70
CA ARG A 221 -14.08 17.23 -3.94
C ARG A 221 -12.84 16.61 -4.58
N PRO A 222 -11.69 17.30 -4.62
CA PRO A 222 -10.48 16.71 -5.17
C PRO A 222 -9.93 15.60 -4.25
N THR A 223 -9.37 14.55 -4.83
CA THR A 223 -8.70 13.46 -4.09
C THR A 223 -7.19 13.68 -4.04
N ILE A 224 -6.66 13.65 -2.84
CA ILE A 224 -5.30 14.05 -2.50
C ILE A 224 -4.36 12.87 -2.69
N TYR A 225 -3.37 13.12 -3.53
CA TYR A 225 -2.18 12.30 -3.67
C TYR A 225 -1.01 13.22 -3.33
N TYR A 226 -0.12 12.79 -2.44
CA TYR A 226 1.09 13.57 -2.10
C TYR A 226 0.84 14.93 -1.43
N PRO A 227 0.91 15.02 -0.11
CA PRO A 227 1.63 16.10 0.52
C PRO A 227 3.12 15.73 0.55
N ASN A 228 3.96 16.50 -0.14
CA ASN A 228 5.42 16.43 0.06
C ASN A 228 5.75 16.74 1.52
#